data_AF-A0A2G5WTP1-F1
#
_entry.id   AF-A0A2G5WTP1-F1
#
_cell.length_a   1.000
_cell.length_b   1.000
_cell.length_c   1.000
_cell.angle_alpha   90.00
_cell.angle_beta   90.00
_cell.angle_gamma   90.00
#
_symmetry.space_group_name_H-M   'P 1'
#
loop_
_entity.id
_entity.type
_entity.pdbx_description
1 polymer ?
#
loop_
_entity_poly.entity_id
_entity_poly.type
_entity_poly.pdbx_seq_one_letter_code
_entity_poly.pdbx_strand_id
1 'polypeptide(L)'
;MKRSKIIRDHRSVLNTDAFDKRRFKELFEMSDGLQKVCEEGQLPTTEALLGDVWAALYKMKPRILLERINSALKPNKTIIEKLMKDEHFEEYRNFTRLDDLAATVCTIKLIEKVNLWLAEAKAMDEELLKKMEAVEALQDDVPVEQLNRQQDEIEDGPVQELADASDKLNEQLEFTFETNGERFLQAIDEAVEESIKVKDSLISLMGGSSAGKGDAELKKVPLRDQLAVADQVAMDPKMQEIAEWAGRFQEVAREKQKTNYVEAIERRGVTIGNEMERLLPMELGLYSNDSTKKDFLRRFAEGNTMQFEQKKRENLGKGPIIFCLDQSGSMKLLDNQSKGFILALLSIAKKQSRDLCVLLFSTTIQKEVFTKGKITSNELARLARTFLGGGTDFTLSLQAALEVIEDSTFRHADVIFVSDGEDEISESFLIEFNEKKKQKEFNVLTLAIGKDTVVAESFSDRVLHITDFDDEGSFIAFEI
;
A
#
# COMPACT_ATOMS: atom_id res chain seq x y z
N MET A 1 29.45 14.86 -3.58
CA MET A 1 28.56 15.06 -2.42
C MET A 1 28.79 16.45 -1.85
N LYS A 2 28.18 17.48 -2.45
CA LYS A 2 28.03 18.76 -1.77
C LYS A 2 26.97 18.52 -0.70
N ARG A 3 27.36 18.48 0.58
CA ARG A 3 26.40 18.55 1.68
C ARG A 3 25.65 19.85 1.48
N SER A 4 24.38 19.79 1.12
CA SER A 4 23.51 20.96 1.13
C SER A 4 23.57 21.51 2.56
N LYS A 5 24.20 22.67 2.74
CA LYS A 5 24.12 23.43 3.99
C LYS A 5 22.76 24.12 3.98
N ILE A 6 21.69 23.34 3.94
CA ILE A 6 20.35 23.87 4.14
C ILE A 6 20.32 24.28 5.60
N ILE A 7 20.25 25.59 5.80
CA ILE A 7 20.09 26.22 7.09
C ILE A 7 18.79 25.66 7.65
N ARG A 8 18.86 25.02 8.83
CA ARG A 8 17.69 24.59 9.61
C ARG A 8 16.89 25.82 10.01
N ASP A 9 16.13 26.37 9.08
CA ASP A 9 15.31 27.52 9.33
C ASP A 9 14.06 27.07 10.09
N HIS A 10 14.05 27.33 11.40
CA HIS A 10 12.91 27.02 12.26
C HIS A 10 11.82 28.11 12.21
N ARG A 11 11.94 29.07 11.31
CA ARG A 11 10.93 30.11 11.06
C ARG A 11 9.85 29.55 10.12
N SER A 12 8.63 30.02 10.33
CA SER A 12 7.42 29.53 9.68
C SER A 12 6.50 30.73 9.48
N VAL A 13 5.76 30.74 8.37
CA VAL A 13 4.76 31.79 8.11
C VAL A 13 3.41 31.47 8.77
N LEU A 14 3.27 30.25 9.29
CA LEU A 14 2.08 29.76 9.97
C LEU A 14 2.24 29.75 11.49
N ASN A 15 1.12 29.62 12.18
CA ASN A 15 1.02 29.42 13.63
C ASN A 15 1.54 28.04 14.08
N THR A 16 2.79 27.72 13.77
CA THR A 16 3.48 26.48 14.18
C THR A 16 4.07 26.63 15.58
N ASP A 17 3.76 25.69 16.46
CA ASP A 17 4.32 25.61 17.81
C ASP A 17 5.53 24.66 17.85
N ALA A 18 6.11 24.47 19.03
CA ALA A 18 7.26 23.60 19.22
C ALA A 18 6.94 22.11 18.92
N PHE A 19 5.69 21.69 19.08
CA PHE A 19 5.25 20.34 18.79
C PHE A 19 5.20 20.12 17.28
N ASP A 20 4.59 21.03 16.52
CA ASP A 20 4.51 20.96 15.05
C ASP A 20 5.91 20.86 14.44
N LYS A 21 6.83 21.74 14.87
CA LYS A 21 8.22 21.77 14.35
C LYS A 21 8.96 20.47 14.63
N ARG A 22 8.80 19.93 15.84
CA ARG A 22 9.37 18.63 16.20
C ARG A 22 8.76 17.51 15.35
N ARG A 23 7.43 17.51 15.20
CA ARG A 23 6.72 16.47 14.47
C ARG A 23 7.10 16.45 13.00
N PHE A 24 7.11 17.61 12.34
CA PHE A 24 7.56 17.73 10.97
C PHE A 24 9.00 17.27 10.78
N LYS A 25 9.90 17.61 11.72
CA LYS A 25 11.28 17.13 11.69
C LYS A 25 11.37 15.59 11.76
N GLU A 26 10.58 14.95 12.62
CA GLU A 26 10.51 13.49 12.69
C GLU A 26 10.01 12.90 11.36
N LEU A 27 9.02 13.52 10.71
CA LEU A 27 8.50 13.08 9.41
C LEU A 27 9.54 13.25 8.29
N PHE A 28 10.26 14.37 8.29
CA PHE A 28 11.34 14.65 7.35
C PHE A 28 12.47 13.62 7.44
N GLU A 29 12.82 13.18 8.66
CA GLU A 29 13.81 12.11 8.87
C GLU A 29 13.29 10.72 8.45
N MET A 30 11.98 10.51 8.40
CA MET A 30 11.36 9.22 8.05
C MET A 30 11.03 9.05 6.56
N SER A 31 10.82 10.13 5.82
CA SER A 31 10.45 10.11 4.38
C SER A 31 11.60 10.55 3.50
N ASP A 32 12.00 9.67 2.58
CA ASP A 32 12.98 9.96 1.55
C ASP A 32 12.37 10.90 0.49
N GLY A 33 11.04 10.84 0.30
CA GLY A 33 10.29 11.74 -0.58
C GLY A 33 10.39 13.21 -0.15
N LEU A 34 10.20 13.51 1.14
CA LEU A 34 10.38 14.88 1.66
C LEU A 34 11.81 15.39 1.45
N GLN A 35 12.82 14.54 1.68
CA GLN A 35 14.22 14.90 1.50
C GLN A 35 14.54 15.19 0.03
N LYS A 36 14.09 14.32 -0.88
CA LYS A 36 14.28 14.49 -2.33
C LYS A 36 13.65 15.78 -2.84
N VAL A 37 12.38 16.03 -2.49
CA VAL A 37 11.66 17.23 -2.95
C VAL A 37 12.26 18.51 -2.34
N CYS A 38 12.84 18.42 -1.14
CA CYS A 38 13.62 19.52 -0.57
C CYS A 38 14.91 19.80 -1.36
N GLU A 39 15.61 18.76 -1.83
CA GLU A 39 16.82 18.88 -2.65
C GLU A 39 16.53 19.44 -4.06
N GLU A 40 15.37 19.10 -4.63
CA GLU A 40 14.89 19.59 -5.94
C GLU A 40 14.23 20.98 -5.83
N GLY A 41 14.18 21.54 -4.62
CA GLY A 41 13.57 22.81 -4.27
C GLY A 41 14.03 23.98 -5.14
N GLN A 42 13.07 24.75 -5.65
CA GLN A 42 13.36 25.91 -6.47
C GLN A 42 13.62 27.19 -5.66
N LEU A 43 13.26 27.18 -4.37
CA LEU A 43 13.40 28.31 -3.45
C LEU A 43 14.50 28.05 -2.41
N PRO A 44 15.29 29.06 -2.01
CA PRO A 44 16.25 28.93 -0.91
C PRO A 44 15.61 28.53 0.43
N THR A 45 14.31 28.82 0.59
CA THR A 45 13.51 28.57 1.80
C THR A 45 12.60 27.34 1.66
N THR A 46 12.95 26.39 0.78
CA THR A 46 12.12 25.19 0.51
C THR A 46 11.88 24.34 1.76
N GLU A 47 12.85 24.17 2.65
CA GLU A 47 12.66 23.40 3.91
C GLU A 47 11.57 24.03 4.79
N ALA A 48 11.58 25.37 4.93
CA ALA A 48 10.55 26.09 5.67
C ALA A 48 9.18 26.01 4.96
N LEU A 49 9.16 26.06 3.62
CA LEU A 49 7.94 25.93 2.84
C LEU A 49 7.30 24.54 3.00
N LEU A 50 8.10 23.47 3.01
CA LEU A 50 7.61 22.12 3.28
C LEU A 50 6.94 22.02 4.66
N GLY A 51 7.58 22.59 5.68
CA GLY A 51 7.02 22.64 7.03
C GLY A 51 5.72 23.45 7.10
N ASP A 52 5.65 24.57 6.38
CA ASP A 52 4.45 25.41 6.29
C ASP A 52 3.31 24.71 5.54
N VAL A 53 3.57 24.08 4.38
CA VAL A 53 2.54 23.32 3.64
C VAL A 53 2.02 22.15 4.48
N TRP A 54 2.92 21.39 5.13
CA TRP A 54 2.51 20.31 6.02
C TRP A 54 1.64 20.82 7.18
N ALA A 55 2.03 21.91 7.82
CA ALA A 55 1.26 22.50 8.91
C ALA A 55 -0.09 23.04 8.45
N ALA A 56 -0.17 23.60 7.23
CA ALA A 56 -1.43 24.07 6.63
C ALA A 56 -2.43 22.91 6.45
N LEU A 57 -1.95 21.76 6.00
CA LEU A 57 -2.75 20.57 5.76
C LEU A 57 -3.12 19.84 7.06
N TYR A 58 -2.15 19.62 7.94
CA TYR A 58 -2.29 18.78 9.12
C TYR A 58 -3.08 19.44 10.26
N LYS A 59 -2.83 20.72 10.57
CA LYS A 59 -3.34 21.35 11.79
C LYS A 59 -4.85 21.49 11.77
N MET A 60 -5.47 21.53 12.96
CA MET A 60 -6.92 21.76 13.09
C MET A 60 -7.36 23.14 12.58
N LYS A 61 -6.58 24.19 12.88
CA LYS A 61 -6.85 25.59 12.50
C LYS A 61 -5.54 26.28 12.11
N PRO A 62 -5.04 26.06 10.88
CA PRO A 62 -3.88 26.77 10.38
C PRO A 62 -4.22 28.26 10.22
N ARG A 63 -3.29 29.13 10.59
CA ARG A 63 -3.41 30.58 10.42
C ARG A 63 -2.05 31.15 10.06
N ILE A 64 -2.04 32.05 9.08
CA ILE A 64 -0.88 32.83 8.72
C ILE A 64 -0.63 33.86 9.83
N LEU A 65 0.61 34.00 10.24
CA LEU A 65 1.01 34.96 11.26
C LEU A 65 0.81 36.39 10.74
N LEU A 66 0.19 37.26 11.55
CA LEU A 66 -0.03 38.67 11.24
C LEU A 66 1.10 39.57 11.77
N GLU A 67 2.01 39.01 12.58
CA GLU A 67 3.18 39.69 13.14
C GLU A 67 4.29 39.88 12.09
N ARG A 68 5.38 40.60 12.42
CA ARG A 68 6.51 40.80 11.51
C ARG A 68 7.14 39.45 11.13
N ILE A 69 6.75 38.93 9.96
CA ILE A 69 7.36 37.76 9.33
C ILE A 69 8.75 38.18 8.81
N ASN A 70 9.73 37.29 8.96
CA ASN A 70 11.05 37.52 8.41
C ASN A 70 10.96 37.74 6.88
N SER A 71 11.60 38.79 6.37
CA SER A 71 11.51 39.15 4.95
C SER A 71 11.91 38.02 4.01
N ALA A 72 12.83 37.14 4.41
CA ALA A 72 13.24 35.97 3.64
C ALA A 72 12.09 34.96 3.39
N LEU A 73 11.07 34.93 4.24
CA LEU A 73 9.93 34.02 4.11
C LEU A 73 8.72 34.65 3.38
N LYS A 74 8.82 35.90 2.91
CA LYS A 74 7.73 36.53 2.15
C LYS A 74 7.31 35.72 0.91
N PRO A 75 8.23 35.18 0.09
CA PRO A 75 7.85 34.30 -1.02
C PRO A 75 7.06 33.06 -0.55
N ASN A 76 7.48 32.41 0.54
CA ASN A 76 6.76 31.28 1.13
C ASN A 76 5.35 31.70 1.58
N LYS A 77 5.24 32.88 2.21
CA LYS A 77 3.95 33.42 2.66
C LYS A 77 2.99 33.59 1.50
N THR A 78 3.45 34.14 0.37
CA THR A 78 2.62 34.35 -0.83
C THR A 78 2.11 33.03 -1.41
N ILE A 79 2.96 32.00 -1.48
CA ILE A 79 2.56 30.65 -1.91
C ILE A 79 1.50 30.06 -0.95
N ILE A 80 1.74 30.13 0.36
CA ILE A 80 0.80 29.63 1.39
C ILE A 80 -0.50 30.42 1.38
N GLU A 81 -0.46 31.73 1.20
CA GLU A 81 -1.65 32.57 1.06
C GLU A 81 -2.48 32.16 -0.15
N LYS A 82 -1.84 31.92 -1.30
CA LYS A 82 -2.54 31.48 -2.50
C LYS A 82 -3.16 30.09 -2.31
N LEU A 83 -2.42 29.16 -1.71
CA LEU A 83 -2.90 27.81 -1.38
C LEU A 83 -4.10 27.85 -0.42
N MET A 84 -4.02 28.62 0.67
CA MET A 84 -5.08 28.68 1.69
C MET A 84 -6.32 29.48 1.27
N LYS A 85 -6.20 30.34 0.24
CA LYS A 85 -7.31 31.12 -0.34
C LYS A 85 -8.07 30.33 -1.41
N ASP A 86 -7.54 29.19 -1.86
CA ASP A 86 -8.20 28.35 -2.84
C ASP A 86 -9.54 27.80 -2.32
N GLU A 87 -10.52 27.66 -3.21
CA GLU A 87 -11.87 27.22 -2.85
C GLU A 87 -11.89 25.74 -2.44
N HIS A 88 -11.02 24.91 -3.01
CA HIS A 88 -10.91 23.48 -2.72
C HIS A 88 -9.99 23.17 -1.53
N PHE A 89 -9.32 24.18 -0.95
CA PHE A 89 -8.37 23.97 0.15
C PHE A 89 -8.97 23.23 1.36
N GLU A 90 -10.23 23.52 1.72
CA GLU A 90 -10.89 22.79 2.81
C GLU A 90 -11.22 21.33 2.44
N GLU A 91 -11.43 21.03 1.16
CA GLU A 91 -11.59 19.65 0.67
C GLU A 91 -10.28 18.87 0.82
N TYR A 92 -9.15 19.49 0.48
CA TYR A 92 -7.82 18.90 0.69
C TYR A 92 -7.57 18.61 2.18
N ARG A 93 -8.04 19.49 3.07
CA ARG A 93 -7.91 19.34 4.52
C ARG A 93 -8.83 18.28 5.11
N ASN A 94 -9.98 17.99 4.49
CA ASN A 94 -10.82 16.87 4.93
C ASN A 94 -10.06 15.53 4.86
N PHE A 95 -9.12 15.39 3.92
CA PHE A 95 -8.29 14.22 3.75
C PHE A 95 -7.03 14.20 4.64
N THR A 96 -6.42 15.36 4.92
CA THR A 96 -5.10 15.47 5.56
C THR A 96 -5.11 15.86 7.04
N ARG A 97 -6.20 16.44 7.54
CA ARG A 97 -6.26 17.00 8.90
C ARG A 97 -6.06 15.92 9.98
N LEU A 98 -5.07 16.14 10.84
CA LEU A 98 -4.65 15.22 11.90
C LEU A 98 -4.20 13.83 11.41
N ASP A 99 -3.88 13.69 10.13
CA ASP A 99 -3.34 12.47 9.53
C ASP A 99 -1.92 12.74 9.03
N ASP A 100 -0.92 12.31 9.81
CA ASP A 100 0.49 12.55 9.49
C ASP A 100 0.87 11.96 8.13
N LEU A 101 0.36 10.76 7.79
CA LEU A 101 0.67 10.10 6.53
C LEU A 101 0.10 10.90 5.36
N ALA A 102 -1.21 11.19 5.40
CA ALA A 102 -1.90 11.90 4.33
C ALA A 102 -1.34 13.31 4.15
N ALA A 103 -1.13 14.05 5.24
CA ALA A 103 -0.53 15.38 5.17
C ALA A 103 0.89 15.35 4.60
N THR A 104 1.71 14.36 4.96
CA THR A 104 3.08 14.22 4.44
C THR A 104 3.09 13.91 2.95
N VAL A 105 2.34 12.90 2.50
CA VAL A 105 2.26 12.52 1.09
C VAL A 105 1.72 13.67 0.24
N CYS A 106 0.68 14.36 0.73
CA CYS A 106 0.14 15.54 0.06
C CYS A 106 1.16 16.69 0.00
N THR A 107 1.93 16.92 1.07
CA THR A 107 3.00 17.93 1.08
C THR A 107 4.08 17.64 0.03
N ILE A 108 4.51 16.37 -0.09
CA ILE A 108 5.47 15.94 -1.12
C ILE A 108 4.94 16.28 -2.50
N LYS A 109 3.71 15.84 -2.82
CA LYS A 109 3.09 16.06 -4.14
C LYS A 109 2.86 17.52 -4.46
N LEU A 110 2.39 18.31 -3.50
CA LEU A 110 2.20 19.74 -3.68
C LEU A 110 3.53 20.43 -4.00
N ILE A 111 4.59 20.14 -3.25
CA ILE A 111 5.87 20.80 -3.50
C ILE A 111 6.53 20.31 -4.79
N GLU A 112 6.35 19.06 -5.21
CA GLU A 112 6.73 18.60 -6.56
C GLU A 112 6.10 19.48 -7.65
N LYS A 113 4.79 19.73 -7.55
CA LYS A 113 4.04 20.57 -8.52
C LYS A 113 4.41 22.05 -8.41
N VAL A 114 4.63 22.57 -7.21
CA VAL A 114 5.12 23.95 -6.99
C VAL A 114 6.51 24.13 -7.59
N ASN A 115 7.42 23.17 -7.40
CA ASN A 115 8.76 23.19 -7.99
C ASN A 115 8.69 23.16 -9.53
N LEU A 116 7.83 22.32 -10.10
CA LEU A 116 7.62 22.27 -11.55
C LEU A 116 7.08 23.61 -12.09
N TRP A 117 6.04 24.16 -11.45
CA TRP A 117 5.46 25.45 -11.82
C TRP A 117 6.48 26.60 -11.71
N LEU A 118 7.29 26.62 -10.64
CA LEU A 118 8.37 27.61 -10.48
C LEU A 118 9.45 27.45 -11.55
N ALA A 119 9.82 26.23 -11.92
CA ALA A 119 10.80 25.97 -12.96
C ALA A 119 10.30 26.46 -14.33
N GLU A 120 9.03 26.22 -14.65
CA GLU A 120 8.38 26.76 -15.86
C GLU A 120 8.31 28.29 -15.83
N ALA A 121 7.93 28.88 -14.70
CA ALA A 121 7.88 30.32 -14.53
C ALA A 121 9.26 30.98 -14.73
N LYS A 122 10.32 30.42 -14.12
CA LYS A 122 11.71 30.87 -14.32
C LYS A 122 12.15 30.81 -15.78
N ALA A 123 11.71 29.79 -16.53
CA ALA A 123 12.05 29.65 -17.94
C ALA A 123 11.37 30.69 -18.83
N MET A 124 10.23 31.23 -18.39
CA MET A 124 9.45 32.24 -19.12
C MET A 124 9.74 33.68 -18.67
N ASP A 125 10.17 33.86 -17.43
CA ASP A 125 10.43 35.16 -16.80
C ASP A 125 11.90 35.28 -16.35
N GLU A 126 12.71 35.91 -17.21
CA GLU A 126 14.13 36.15 -16.95
C GLU A 126 14.36 37.10 -15.75
N GLU A 127 13.39 37.94 -15.41
CA GLU A 127 13.46 38.84 -14.26
C GLU A 127 13.25 38.09 -12.94
N LEU A 128 12.30 37.13 -12.92
CA LEU A 128 12.12 36.21 -11.81
C LEU A 128 13.39 35.40 -11.53
N LEU A 129 14.01 34.85 -12.58
CA LEU A 129 15.27 34.11 -12.45
C LEU A 129 16.37 34.96 -11.80
N LYS A 130 16.59 36.18 -12.31
CA LYS A 130 17.62 37.10 -11.76
C LYS A 130 17.36 37.47 -10.30
N LYS A 131 16.10 37.71 -9.93
CA LYS A 131 15.73 38.02 -8.54
C LYS A 131 15.96 36.83 -7.61
N MET A 132 15.72 35.60 -8.08
CA MET A 132 15.98 34.39 -7.31
C MET A 132 17.47 34.12 -7.11
N GLU A 133 18.28 34.25 -8.17
CA GLU A 133 19.74 34.12 -8.08
C GLU A 133 20.36 35.16 -7.14
N ALA A 134 19.82 36.38 -7.12
CA ALA A 134 20.28 37.45 -6.22
C ALA A 134 20.01 37.10 -4.74
N VAL A 135 18.84 36.54 -4.41
CA VAL A 135 18.53 36.09 -3.05
C VAL A 135 19.43 34.94 -2.63
N GLU A 136 19.65 33.95 -3.52
CA GLU A 136 20.51 32.80 -3.24
C GLU A 136 21.97 33.21 -2.98
N ALA A 137 22.53 34.08 -3.83
CA ALA A 137 23.89 34.58 -3.67
C ALA A 137 24.09 35.35 -2.34
N LEU A 138 23.13 36.24 -2.01
CA LEU A 138 23.19 37.00 -0.76
C LEU A 138 23.02 36.10 0.47
N GLN A 139 22.22 35.04 0.37
CA GLN A 139 21.99 34.11 1.48
C GLN A 139 23.23 33.27 1.80
N ASP A 140 24.03 32.91 0.81
CA ASP A 140 25.32 32.22 0.99
C ASP A 140 26.36 33.09 1.71
N ASP A 141 26.27 34.41 1.57
CA ASP A 141 27.17 35.38 2.18
C ASP A 141 26.79 35.75 3.63
N VAL A 142 25.59 35.42 4.10
CA VAL A 142 25.14 35.72 5.48
C VAL A 142 25.46 34.57 6.45
N PRO A 143 26.26 34.81 7.53
CA PRO A 143 26.47 33.81 8.57
C PRO A 143 25.17 33.38 9.27
N VAL A 144 24.98 32.06 9.46
CA VAL A 144 23.80 31.44 10.11
C VAL A 144 23.45 32.05 11.47
N GLU A 145 24.45 32.50 12.22
CA GLU A 145 24.29 33.14 13.53
C GLU A 145 23.61 34.53 13.47
N GLN A 146 23.72 35.23 12.34
CA GLN A 146 23.10 36.54 12.11
C GLN A 146 21.66 36.41 11.61
N LEU A 147 21.31 35.31 10.93
CA LEU A 147 19.95 35.03 10.47
C LEU A 147 18.95 34.81 11.62
N ASN A 148 19.41 34.41 12.80
CA ASN A 148 18.57 34.17 13.99
C ASN A 148 18.41 35.38 14.92
N ARG A 149 19.09 36.51 14.66
CA ARG A 149 18.89 37.74 15.45
C ARG A 149 17.60 38.43 15.01
N GLN A 150 16.82 38.92 15.98
CA GLN A 150 15.65 39.76 15.69
C GLN A 150 16.10 40.99 14.89
N GLN A 151 15.32 41.37 13.88
CA GLN A 151 15.61 42.45 12.92
C GLN A 151 15.83 43.84 13.56
N ASP A 152 15.63 44.00 14.86
CA ASP A 152 15.60 45.31 15.53
C ASP A 152 16.98 45.86 15.96
N GLU A 153 18.12 45.21 15.62
CA GLU A 153 19.47 45.70 16.02
C GLU A 153 20.54 45.78 14.90
N ILE A 154 20.17 45.76 13.61
CA ILE A 154 21.16 45.86 12.52
C ILE A 154 20.76 46.95 11.51
N GLU A 155 21.20 48.19 11.74
CA GLU A 155 21.25 49.23 10.69
C GLU A 155 22.47 48.97 9.78
N ASP A 156 22.24 48.94 8.46
CA ASP A 156 23.23 48.75 7.38
C ASP A 156 24.11 47.49 7.49
N GLY A 157 23.59 46.36 6.97
CA GLY A 157 24.34 45.12 6.85
C GLY A 157 23.74 44.11 5.87
N PRO A 158 24.42 42.97 5.62
CA PRO A 158 24.02 41.97 4.63
C PRO A 158 22.63 41.35 4.88
N VAL A 159 22.11 41.43 6.11
CA VAL A 159 20.74 41.00 6.46
C VAL A 159 19.67 41.92 5.85
N GLN A 160 19.92 43.22 5.75
CA GLN A 160 18.99 44.18 5.14
C GLN A 160 19.00 44.04 3.61
N GLU A 161 20.17 43.85 2.99
CA GLU A 161 20.26 43.60 1.55
C GLU A 161 19.52 42.32 1.14
N LEU A 162 19.63 41.25 1.95
CA LEU A 162 18.88 40.01 1.75
C LEU A 162 17.36 40.23 1.91
N ALA A 163 16.95 41.07 2.88
CA ALA A 163 15.56 41.43 3.07
C ALA A 163 14.99 42.18 1.86
N ASP A 164 15.71 43.19 1.36
CA ASP A 164 15.30 43.97 0.19
C ASP A 164 15.27 43.12 -1.09
N ALA A 165 16.21 42.18 -1.25
CA ALA A 165 16.21 41.23 -2.36
C ALA A 165 15.01 40.26 -2.30
N SER A 166 14.69 39.79 -1.09
CA SER A 166 13.52 38.93 -0.85
C SER A 166 12.20 39.65 -1.10
N ASP A 167 12.13 40.95 -0.79
CA ASP A 167 10.97 41.80 -1.07
C ASP A 167 10.75 41.94 -2.58
N LYS A 168 11.80 42.23 -3.35
CA LYS A 168 11.74 42.31 -4.82
C LYS A 168 11.36 40.98 -5.44
N LEU A 169 11.89 39.87 -4.91
CA LEU A 169 11.51 38.53 -5.36
C LEU A 169 10.02 38.28 -5.09
N ASN A 170 9.52 38.65 -3.92
CA ASN A 170 8.12 38.49 -3.59
C ASN A 170 7.21 39.30 -4.53
N GLU A 171 7.56 40.56 -4.83
CA GLU A 171 6.81 41.39 -5.80
C GLU A 171 6.75 40.72 -7.19
N GLN A 172 7.86 40.13 -7.66
CA GLN A 172 7.86 39.41 -8.92
C GLN A 172 7.00 38.14 -8.86
N LEU A 173 7.07 37.40 -7.75
CA LEU A 173 6.29 36.19 -7.56
C LEU A 173 4.78 36.50 -7.54
N GLU A 174 4.37 37.62 -6.91
CA GLU A 174 2.99 38.10 -6.96
C GLU A 174 2.55 38.40 -8.40
N PHE A 175 3.38 39.07 -9.19
CA PHE A 175 3.12 39.28 -10.62
C PHE A 175 3.02 37.97 -11.42
N THR A 176 3.87 36.99 -11.13
CA THR A 176 3.78 35.65 -11.72
C THR A 176 2.45 34.97 -11.35
N PHE A 177 1.95 35.14 -10.13
CA PHE A 177 0.63 34.63 -9.74
C PHE A 177 -0.53 35.33 -10.45
N GLU A 178 -0.42 36.62 -10.75
CA GLU A 178 -1.44 37.33 -11.54
C GLU A 178 -1.53 36.81 -12.98
N THR A 179 -0.39 36.42 -13.56
CA THR A 179 -0.29 35.98 -14.96
C THR A 179 -0.46 34.47 -15.15
N ASN A 180 -0.06 33.66 -14.16
CA ASN A 180 -0.01 32.20 -14.25
C ASN A 180 -0.63 31.47 -13.04
N GLY A 181 -1.45 32.17 -12.25
CA GLY A 181 -2.02 31.63 -11.01
C GLY A 181 -3.06 30.52 -11.22
N GLU A 182 -3.76 30.48 -12.36
CA GLU A 182 -4.70 29.39 -12.65
C GLU A 182 -3.98 28.05 -12.84
N ARG A 183 -2.84 28.04 -13.57
CA ARG A 183 -2.03 26.82 -13.72
C ARG A 183 -1.46 26.33 -12.40
N PHE A 184 -1.10 27.26 -11.52
CA PHE A 184 -0.68 26.91 -10.16
C PHE A 184 -1.78 26.13 -9.43
N LEU A 185 -3.01 26.66 -9.40
CA LEU A 185 -4.13 26.00 -8.71
C LEU A 185 -4.48 24.64 -9.34
N GLN A 186 -4.48 24.54 -10.67
CA GLN A 186 -4.66 23.25 -11.34
C GLN A 186 -3.58 22.23 -10.95
N ALA A 187 -2.32 22.66 -10.85
CA ALA A 187 -1.23 21.78 -10.42
C ALA A 187 -1.38 21.33 -8.95
N ILE A 188 -1.93 22.20 -8.09
CA ILE A 188 -2.29 21.86 -6.72
C ILE A 188 -3.41 20.80 -6.67
N ASP A 189 -4.47 20.96 -7.45
CA ASP A 189 -5.57 19.98 -7.56
C ASP A 189 -5.02 18.60 -7.96
N GLU A 190 -4.21 18.55 -9.02
CA GLU A 190 -3.56 17.31 -9.48
C GLU A 190 -2.69 16.66 -8.38
N ALA A 191 -1.92 17.45 -7.63
CA ALA A 191 -1.12 16.94 -6.51
C ALA A 191 -1.98 16.29 -5.42
N VAL A 192 -3.15 16.86 -5.13
CA VAL A 192 -4.06 16.30 -4.14
C VAL A 192 -4.65 14.99 -4.65
N GLU A 193 -5.11 14.93 -5.90
CA GLU A 193 -5.60 13.69 -6.51
C GLU A 193 -4.53 12.59 -6.52
N GLU A 194 -3.29 12.92 -6.89
CA GLU A 194 -2.16 11.99 -6.83
C GLU A 194 -1.90 11.50 -5.39
N SER A 195 -2.01 12.39 -4.39
CA SER A 195 -1.82 12.00 -2.98
C SER A 195 -2.89 11.03 -2.48
N ILE A 196 -4.14 11.18 -2.95
CA ILE A 196 -5.24 10.26 -2.66
C ILE A 196 -4.95 8.89 -3.28
N LYS A 197 -4.53 8.84 -4.55
CA LYS A 197 -4.14 7.59 -5.24
C LYS A 197 -3.00 6.86 -4.53
N VAL A 198 -2.00 7.59 -4.04
CA VAL A 198 -0.90 7.00 -3.24
C VAL A 198 -1.44 6.39 -1.95
N LYS A 199 -2.35 7.05 -1.23
CA LYS A 199 -2.96 6.49 -0.02
C LYS A 199 -3.81 5.25 -0.31
N ASP A 200 -4.60 5.26 -1.39
CA ASP A 200 -5.38 4.10 -1.80
C ASP A 200 -4.49 2.91 -2.16
N SER A 201 -3.38 3.18 -2.86
CA SER A 201 -2.36 2.18 -3.16
C SER A 201 -1.74 1.60 -1.89
N LEU A 202 -1.45 2.41 -0.87
CA LEU A 202 -0.97 1.93 0.43
C LEU A 202 -2.00 1.01 1.11
N ILE A 203 -3.29 1.33 1.02
CA ILE A 203 -4.35 0.48 1.54
C ILE A 203 -4.36 -0.86 0.81
N SER A 204 -4.24 -0.86 -0.52
CA SER A 204 -4.15 -2.11 -1.30
C SER A 204 -2.91 -2.94 -0.96
N LEU A 205 -1.76 -2.31 -0.75
CA LEU A 205 -0.51 -3.02 -0.45
C LEU A 205 -0.40 -3.50 1.01
N MET A 206 -0.96 -2.75 1.97
CA MET A 206 -0.71 -2.96 3.41
C MET A 206 -1.98 -3.06 4.28
N GLY A 207 -3.10 -2.50 3.82
CA GLY A 207 -4.36 -2.33 4.56
C GLY A 207 -5.17 -3.61 4.77
N GLY A 208 -4.79 -4.73 4.17
CA GLY A 208 -5.48 -6.01 4.35
C GLY A 208 -6.91 -6.03 3.77
N SER A 209 -7.54 -7.20 3.74
CA SER A 209 -8.74 -7.48 2.93
C SER A 209 -10.08 -7.33 3.69
N SER A 210 -10.11 -6.57 4.78
CA SER A 210 -11.34 -6.36 5.59
C SER A 210 -12.12 -5.14 5.10
N ALA A 211 -13.34 -5.33 4.59
CA ALA A 211 -14.20 -4.25 4.10
C ALA A 211 -14.36 -3.12 5.12
N GLY A 212 -14.08 -1.88 4.68
CA GLY A 212 -14.20 -0.67 5.50
C GLY A 212 -13.17 -0.54 6.64
N LYS A 213 -12.17 -1.44 6.71
CA LYS A 213 -11.13 -1.45 7.75
C LYS A 213 -9.71 -1.33 7.21
N GLY A 214 -9.53 -1.13 5.90
CA GLY A 214 -8.21 -0.98 5.27
C GLY A 214 -7.35 0.08 5.96
N ASP A 215 -7.93 1.26 6.17
CA ASP A 215 -7.31 2.37 6.91
C ASP A 215 -7.01 2.02 8.39
N ALA A 216 -7.87 1.24 9.04
CA ALA A 216 -7.67 0.83 10.43
C ALA A 216 -6.56 -0.21 10.60
N GLU A 217 -6.37 -1.11 9.63
CA GLU A 217 -5.25 -2.04 9.60
C GLU A 217 -3.95 -1.34 9.21
N LEU A 218 -4.00 -0.38 8.28
CA LEU A 218 -2.85 0.46 7.92
C LEU A 218 -2.33 1.20 9.16
N LYS A 219 -3.22 1.74 10.01
CA LYS A 219 -2.85 2.36 11.30
C LYS A 219 -2.12 1.45 12.28
N LYS A 220 -2.14 0.13 12.11
CA LYS A 220 -1.33 -0.81 12.92
C LYS A 220 0.11 -0.94 12.43
N VAL A 221 0.38 -0.55 11.19
CA VAL A 221 1.73 -0.51 10.61
C VAL A 221 2.45 0.71 11.18
N PRO A 222 3.74 0.62 11.57
CA PRO A 222 4.51 1.79 11.97
C PRO A 222 4.52 2.87 10.87
N LEU A 223 4.36 4.14 11.25
CA LEU A 223 4.31 5.26 10.30
C LEU A 223 5.53 5.31 9.38
N ARG A 224 6.72 4.97 9.89
CA ARG A 224 7.95 4.90 9.09
C ARG A 224 7.82 3.91 7.92
N ASP A 225 7.22 2.75 8.15
CA ASP A 225 7.00 1.76 7.09
C ASP A 225 5.92 2.22 6.12
N GLN A 226 4.88 2.91 6.60
CA GLN A 226 3.86 3.51 5.73
C GLN A 226 4.48 4.53 4.78
N LEU A 227 5.30 5.45 5.29
CA LEU A 227 6.00 6.46 4.51
C LEU A 227 7.00 5.84 3.53
N ALA A 228 7.76 4.82 3.94
CA ALA A 228 8.70 4.14 3.06
C ALA A 228 8.01 3.48 1.85
N VAL A 229 6.82 2.88 2.04
CA VAL A 229 6.04 2.33 0.92
C VAL A 229 5.38 3.45 0.12
N ALA A 230 4.96 4.55 0.76
CA ALA A 230 4.36 5.69 0.08
C ALA A 230 5.35 6.32 -0.92
N ASP A 231 6.59 6.52 -0.47
CA ASP A 231 7.69 7.04 -1.29
C ASP A 231 7.96 6.11 -2.48
N GLN A 232 7.93 4.78 -2.27
CA GLN A 232 8.10 3.81 -3.35
C GLN A 232 6.96 3.88 -4.38
N VAL A 233 5.70 3.96 -3.93
CA VAL A 233 4.52 4.09 -4.81
C VAL A 233 4.56 5.41 -5.58
N ALA A 234 4.97 6.50 -4.93
CA ALA A 234 5.03 7.81 -5.56
C ALA A 234 6.12 7.89 -6.65
N MET A 235 7.23 7.15 -6.49
CA MET A 235 8.39 7.20 -7.39
C MET A 235 8.42 6.12 -8.47
N ASP A 236 7.77 4.96 -8.25
CA ASP A 236 7.87 3.79 -9.13
C ASP A 236 6.51 3.44 -9.75
N PRO A 237 6.30 3.68 -11.06
CA PRO A 237 5.07 3.31 -11.77
C PRO A 237 4.75 1.81 -11.67
N LYS A 238 5.77 0.95 -11.57
CA LYS A 238 5.57 -0.49 -11.40
C LYS A 238 4.85 -0.79 -10.08
N MET A 239 5.19 -0.07 -9.02
CA MET A 239 4.59 -0.25 -7.70
C MET A 239 3.12 0.20 -7.71
N GLN A 240 2.78 1.26 -8.45
CA GLN A 240 1.40 1.72 -8.63
C GLN A 240 0.56 0.63 -9.31
N GLU A 241 1.05 0.08 -10.42
CA GLU A 241 0.34 -0.99 -11.14
C GLU A 241 0.14 -2.24 -10.28
N ILE A 242 1.17 -2.65 -9.51
CA ILE A 242 1.05 -3.76 -8.55
C ILE A 242 -0.01 -3.47 -7.49
N ALA A 243 -0.09 -2.24 -6.99
CA ALA A 243 -1.08 -1.83 -6.00
C ALA A 243 -2.51 -1.86 -6.55
N GLU A 244 -2.70 -1.45 -7.81
CA GLU A 244 -3.98 -1.54 -8.51
C GLU A 244 -4.44 -3.01 -8.63
N TRP A 245 -3.56 -3.89 -9.11
CA TRP A 245 -3.85 -5.32 -9.18
C TRP A 245 -4.12 -5.94 -7.81
N ALA A 246 -3.32 -5.60 -6.81
CA ALA A 246 -3.53 -6.06 -5.43
C ALA A 246 -4.90 -5.64 -4.89
N GLY A 247 -5.31 -4.39 -5.12
CA GLY A 247 -6.62 -3.87 -4.70
C GLY A 247 -7.76 -4.63 -5.34
N ARG A 248 -7.69 -4.82 -6.68
CA ARG A 248 -8.69 -5.59 -7.44
C ARG A 248 -8.80 -7.03 -6.95
N PHE A 249 -7.68 -7.74 -6.81
CA PHE A 249 -7.70 -9.13 -6.36
C PHE A 249 -8.12 -9.28 -4.90
N GLN A 250 -7.83 -8.31 -4.04
CA GLN A 250 -8.33 -8.31 -2.65
C GLN A 250 -9.86 -8.19 -2.59
N GLU A 251 -10.47 -7.41 -3.50
CA GLU A 251 -11.92 -7.32 -3.61
C GLU A 251 -12.55 -8.66 -4.01
N VAL A 252 -11.99 -9.30 -5.04
CA VAL A 252 -12.42 -10.62 -5.50
C VAL A 252 -12.22 -11.69 -4.40
N ALA A 253 -11.04 -11.75 -3.79
CA ALA A 253 -10.72 -12.68 -2.71
C ALA A 253 -11.69 -12.53 -1.53
N ARG A 254 -12.09 -11.29 -1.22
CA ARG A 254 -13.06 -10.99 -0.17
C ARG A 254 -14.43 -11.56 -0.49
N GLU A 255 -14.89 -11.47 -1.74
CA GLU A 255 -16.17 -12.02 -2.17
C GLU A 255 -16.16 -13.55 -2.10
N LYS A 256 -15.12 -14.19 -2.65
CA LYS A 256 -14.94 -15.65 -2.59
C LYS A 256 -14.92 -16.18 -1.15
N GLN A 257 -14.18 -15.51 -0.26
CA GLN A 257 -14.12 -15.90 1.16
C GLN A 257 -15.45 -15.66 1.91
N LYS A 258 -16.29 -14.70 1.49
CA LYS A 258 -17.64 -14.51 2.05
C LYS A 258 -18.59 -15.61 1.58
N THR A 259 -18.59 -15.95 0.29
CA THR A 259 -19.47 -17.00 -0.25
C THR A 259 -19.18 -18.34 0.40
N ASN A 260 -17.91 -18.73 0.55
CA ASN A 260 -17.54 -19.95 1.28
C ASN A 260 -18.03 -19.93 2.73
N TYR A 261 -18.00 -18.76 3.39
CA TYR A 261 -18.54 -18.62 4.74
C TYR A 261 -20.07 -18.80 4.78
N VAL A 262 -20.81 -18.29 3.79
CA VAL A 262 -22.27 -18.43 3.71
C VAL A 262 -22.67 -19.86 3.35
N GLU A 263 -22.00 -20.50 2.38
CA GLU A 263 -22.26 -21.90 2.02
C GLU A 263 -21.98 -22.86 3.18
N ALA A 264 -20.95 -22.59 3.99
CA ALA A 264 -20.69 -23.35 5.21
C ALA A 264 -21.78 -23.20 6.30
N ILE A 265 -22.59 -22.12 6.24
CA ILE A 265 -23.70 -21.86 7.15
C ILE A 265 -25.02 -22.45 6.63
N GLU A 266 -25.15 -22.69 5.32
CA GLU A 266 -26.32 -23.35 4.78
C GLU A 266 -26.52 -24.72 5.44
N ARG A 267 -27.68 -24.90 6.07
CA ARG A 267 -28.10 -26.12 6.76
C ARG A 267 -28.32 -27.25 5.73
N ARG A 268 -27.26 -27.88 5.27
CA ARG A 268 -27.33 -29.05 4.38
C ARG A 268 -27.24 -30.33 5.22
N GLY A 269 -28.34 -31.08 5.26
CA GLY A 269 -28.42 -32.38 5.93
C GLY A 269 -29.43 -32.41 7.09
N VAL A 270 -29.91 -33.61 7.38
CA VAL A 270 -30.79 -33.92 8.51
C VAL A 270 -30.08 -34.95 9.37
N THR A 271 -29.97 -34.66 10.66
CA THR A 271 -29.42 -35.58 11.66
C THR A 271 -30.40 -35.76 12.81
N ILE A 272 -30.06 -36.64 13.74
CA ILE A 272 -30.86 -36.95 14.92
C ILE A 272 -30.23 -36.31 16.15
N GLY A 273 -31.01 -35.64 17.00
CA GLY A 273 -30.54 -35.04 18.25
C GLY A 273 -31.66 -34.39 19.07
N ASN A 274 -31.31 -33.44 19.94
CA ASN A 274 -32.20 -32.77 20.90
C ASN A 274 -31.95 -31.25 21.05
N GLU A 275 -31.46 -30.57 20.01
CA GLU A 275 -31.21 -29.13 20.04
C GLU A 275 -32.42 -28.36 19.49
N MET A 276 -33.12 -27.64 20.37
CA MET A 276 -34.38 -26.94 20.05
C MET A 276 -34.26 -25.97 18.87
N GLU A 277 -33.15 -25.23 18.80
CA GLU A 277 -32.89 -24.20 17.76
C GLU A 277 -32.69 -24.79 16.35
N ARG A 278 -32.48 -26.10 16.27
CA ARG A 278 -32.14 -26.81 15.03
C ARG A 278 -33.21 -27.79 14.58
N LEU A 279 -34.27 -27.98 15.38
CA LEU A 279 -35.39 -28.85 15.03
C LEU A 279 -35.92 -28.53 13.63
N LEU A 280 -36.23 -29.58 12.87
CA LEU A 280 -36.91 -29.39 11.60
C LEU A 280 -38.31 -28.82 11.82
N PRO A 281 -38.85 -28.03 10.87
CA PRO A 281 -40.23 -27.52 10.95
C PRO A 281 -41.27 -28.63 11.17
N MET A 282 -41.03 -29.83 10.65
CA MET A 282 -41.91 -30.98 10.88
C MET A 282 -41.94 -31.45 12.33
N GLU A 283 -40.79 -31.47 13.02
CA GLU A 283 -40.74 -31.82 14.45
C GLU A 283 -41.43 -30.76 15.32
N LEU A 284 -41.28 -29.48 14.98
CA LEU A 284 -42.02 -28.38 15.62
C LEU A 284 -43.53 -28.50 15.38
N GLY A 285 -43.94 -28.97 14.19
CA GLY A 285 -45.32 -29.31 13.89
C GLY A 285 -45.87 -30.44 14.78
N LEU A 286 -45.07 -31.50 15.01
CA LEU A 286 -45.44 -32.62 15.88
C LEU A 286 -45.54 -32.20 17.36
N TYR A 287 -44.73 -31.25 17.81
CA TYR A 287 -44.86 -30.64 19.14
C TYR A 287 -46.16 -29.82 19.29
N SER A 288 -46.60 -29.18 18.21
CA SER A 288 -47.75 -28.25 18.22
C SER A 288 -49.12 -28.95 18.25
N ASN A 289 -49.18 -30.26 18.00
CA ASN A 289 -50.42 -31.04 18.00
C ASN A 289 -50.52 -31.94 19.24
N ASP A 290 -51.61 -31.85 19.99
CA ASP A 290 -51.83 -32.55 21.26
C ASP A 290 -51.75 -34.08 21.16
N SER A 291 -52.10 -34.67 20.01
CA SER A 291 -52.04 -36.12 19.81
C SER A 291 -50.61 -36.65 19.63
N THR A 292 -49.73 -35.85 19.00
CA THR A 292 -48.34 -36.23 18.68
C THR A 292 -47.31 -35.67 19.66
N LYS A 293 -47.69 -34.67 20.46
CA LYS A 293 -46.80 -33.95 21.39
C LYS A 293 -46.08 -34.86 22.37
N LYS A 294 -46.75 -35.88 22.91
CA LYS A 294 -46.14 -36.82 23.87
C LYS A 294 -45.05 -37.67 23.23
N ASP A 295 -45.25 -38.11 21.98
CA ASP A 295 -44.23 -38.87 21.25
C ASP A 295 -43.05 -37.98 20.88
N PHE A 296 -43.29 -36.74 20.42
CA PHE A 296 -42.23 -35.76 20.22
C PHE A 296 -41.41 -35.53 21.50
N LEU A 297 -42.06 -35.29 22.65
CA LEU A 297 -41.34 -35.04 23.91
C LEU A 297 -40.49 -36.24 24.33
N ARG A 298 -40.98 -37.48 24.12
CA ARG A 298 -40.19 -38.69 24.34
C ARG A 298 -38.96 -38.71 23.43
N ARG A 299 -39.15 -38.57 22.12
CA ARG A 299 -38.05 -38.57 21.13
C ARG A 299 -37.06 -37.45 21.40
N PHE A 300 -37.52 -36.25 21.76
CA PHE A 300 -36.64 -35.12 22.08
C PHE A 300 -35.80 -35.38 23.32
N ALA A 301 -36.39 -35.94 24.39
CA ALA A 301 -35.67 -36.30 25.60
C ALA A 301 -34.64 -37.42 25.36
N GLU A 302 -34.94 -38.35 24.46
CA GLU A 302 -34.05 -39.45 24.05
C GLU A 302 -32.95 -39.02 23.07
N GLY A 303 -32.98 -37.78 22.56
CA GLY A 303 -32.04 -37.36 21.52
C GLY A 303 -32.39 -37.87 20.12
N ASN A 304 -33.63 -38.28 19.90
CA ASN A 304 -34.13 -38.97 18.69
C ASN A 304 -35.01 -38.09 17.78
N THR A 305 -34.91 -36.76 17.85
CA THR A 305 -35.65 -35.85 16.95
C THR A 305 -34.85 -35.43 15.73
N MET A 306 -35.52 -35.26 14.59
CA MET A 306 -34.88 -34.78 13.37
C MET A 306 -34.55 -33.28 13.49
N GLN A 307 -33.29 -32.96 13.32
CA GLN A 307 -32.79 -31.60 13.36
C GLN A 307 -31.85 -31.36 12.18
N PHE A 308 -31.72 -30.11 11.76
CA PHE A 308 -30.72 -29.73 10.77
C PHE A 308 -29.33 -30.13 11.25
N GLU A 309 -28.57 -30.78 10.39
CA GLU A 309 -27.18 -31.13 10.68
C GLU A 309 -26.36 -29.85 10.83
N GLN A 310 -25.70 -29.70 11.97
CA GLN A 310 -24.67 -28.69 12.18
C GLN A 310 -23.38 -29.45 11.88
N LYS A 311 -22.84 -29.25 10.68
CA LYS A 311 -21.40 -29.47 10.53
C LYS A 311 -20.75 -28.56 11.56
N LYS A 312 -20.24 -29.16 12.65
CA LYS A 312 -19.23 -28.48 13.47
C LYS A 312 -18.18 -28.00 12.48
N ARG A 313 -17.67 -26.78 12.67
CA ARG A 313 -16.41 -26.39 12.05
C ARG A 313 -15.46 -27.55 12.24
N GLU A 314 -15.22 -28.32 11.18
CA GLU A 314 -13.89 -28.82 11.03
C GLU A 314 -13.10 -27.54 10.85
N ASN A 315 -12.47 -27.08 11.92
CA ASN A 315 -11.21 -26.39 11.77
C ASN A 315 -10.28 -27.45 11.17
N LEU A 316 -10.49 -27.83 9.89
CA LEU A 316 -9.40 -28.20 9.03
C LEU A 316 -8.49 -26.98 9.15
N GLY A 317 -7.45 -27.12 9.97
CA GLY A 317 -6.51 -26.04 10.19
C GLY A 317 -6.10 -25.59 8.80
N LYS A 318 -6.40 -24.33 8.45
CA LYS A 318 -6.07 -23.84 7.13
C LYS A 318 -4.56 -23.90 7.03
N GLY A 319 -4.07 -24.92 6.33
CA GLY A 319 -2.65 -25.25 6.26
C GLY A 319 -1.88 -24.07 5.67
N PRO A 320 -0.58 -23.98 5.88
CA PRO A 320 0.23 -22.98 5.19
C PRO A 320 0.10 -23.08 3.66
N ILE A 321 0.50 -22.05 2.93
CA ILE A 321 0.39 -22.01 1.47
C ILE A 321 1.80 -21.94 0.89
N ILE A 322 2.08 -22.71 -0.16
CA ILE A 322 3.29 -22.58 -0.97
C ILE A 322 2.85 -22.13 -2.36
N PHE A 323 3.31 -20.97 -2.79
CA PHE A 323 2.98 -20.37 -4.08
C PHE A 323 4.22 -20.39 -4.99
N CYS A 324 4.24 -21.31 -5.94
CA CYS A 324 5.26 -21.44 -6.97
C CYS A 324 4.85 -20.60 -8.18
N LEU A 325 5.65 -19.60 -8.53
CA LEU A 325 5.39 -18.68 -9.63
C LEU A 325 6.52 -18.71 -10.64
N ASP A 326 6.20 -19.08 -11.87
CA ASP A 326 7.12 -18.95 -12.99
C ASP A 326 7.43 -17.47 -13.24
N GLN A 327 8.72 -17.16 -13.30
CA GLN A 327 9.29 -15.86 -13.68
C GLN A 327 10.23 -15.99 -14.89
N SER A 328 9.94 -16.94 -15.77
CA SER A 328 10.53 -17.05 -17.11
C SER A 328 10.28 -15.81 -17.97
N GLY A 329 11.00 -15.71 -19.09
CA GLY A 329 10.88 -14.56 -19.99
C GLY A 329 9.48 -14.32 -20.57
N SER A 330 8.68 -15.39 -20.76
CA SER A 330 7.30 -15.32 -21.28
C SER A 330 6.34 -14.67 -20.29
N MET A 331 6.55 -14.90 -18.99
CA MET A 331 5.76 -14.32 -17.90
C MET A 331 5.98 -12.81 -17.68
N LYS A 332 6.85 -12.16 -18.46
CA LYS A 332 7.25 -10.76 -18.22
C LYS A 332 6.08 -9.79 -18.21
N LEU A 333 5.10 -9.99 -19.10
CA LEU A 333 3.92 -9.12 -19.21
C LEU A 333 2.92 -9.32 -18.05
N LEU A 334 2.99 -10.45 -17.37
CA LEU A 334 2.10 -10.81 -16.26
C LEU A 334 2.77 -10.63 -14.89
N ASP A 335 4.02 -10.17 -14.83
CA ASP A 335 4.78 -10.02 -13.58
C ASP A 335 4.02 -9.12 -12.59
N ASN A 336 3.58 -7.94 -13.01
CA ASN A 336 2.88 -7.00 -12.13
C ASN A 336 1.56 -7.56 -11.60
N GLN A 337 0.78 -8.21 -12.48
CA GLN A 337 -0.45 -8.92 -12.12
C GLN A 337 -0.16 -10.02 -11.09
N SER A 338 0.85 -10.85 -11.34
CA SER A 338 1.22 -11.96 -10.45
C SER A 338 1.65 -11.47 -9.06
N LYS A 339 2.34 -10.33 -8.96
CA LYS A 339 2.69 -9.71 -7.66
C LYS A 339 1.45 -9.20 -6.94
N GLY A 340 0.52 -8.56 -7.65
CA GLY A 340 -0.78 -8.18 -7.11
C GLY A 340 -1.54 -9.38 -6.55
N PHE A 341 -1.51 -10.51 -7.28
CA PHE A 341 -2.15 -11.76 -6.87
C PHE A 341 -1.51 -12.35 -5.60
N ILE A 342 -0.18 -12.36 -5.51
CA ILE A 342 0.56 -12.76 -4.31
C ILE A 342 0.17 -11.88 -3.11
N LEU A 343 0.04 -10.57 -3.31
CA LEU A 343 -0.36 -9.64 -2.23
C LEU A 343 -1.80 -9.88 -1.77
N ALA A 344 -2.71 -10.27 -2.67
CA ALA A 344 -4.05 -10.70 -2.29
C ALA A 344 -4.01 -12.01 -1.49
N LEU A 345 -3.20 -12.99 -1.89
CA LEU A 345 -2.99 -14.23 -1.11
C LEU A 345 -2.39 -13.93 0.27
N LEU A 346 -1.40 -13.04 0.37
CA LEU A 346 -0.84 -12.58 1.64
C LEU A 346 -1.90 -11.94 2.53
N SER A 347 -2.79 -11.14 1.95
CA SER A 347 -3.90 -10.52 2.66
C SER A 347 -4.85 -11.57 3.28
N ILE A 348 -5.16 -12.63 2.53
CA ILE A 348 -5.95 -13.78 3.01
C ILE A 348 -5.18 -14.52 4.12
N ALA A 349 -3.91 -14.83 3.89
CA ALA A 349 -3.04 -15.51 4.84
C ALA A 349 -2.93 -14.73 6.16
N LYS A 350 -2.79 -13.39 6.09
CA LYS A 350 -2.76 -12.50 7.26
C LYS A 350 -4.03 -12.56 8.08
N LYS A 351 -5.19 -12.51 7.41
CA LYS A 351 -6.51 -12.61 8.06
C LYS A 351 -6.72 -13.97 8.74
N GLN A 352 -6.20 -15.03 8.13
CA GLN A 352 -6.33 -16.40 8.62
C GLN A 352 -5.17 -16.84 9.52
N SER A 353 -4.16 -15.98 9.72
CA SER A 353 -2.91 -16.28 10.44
C SER A 353 -2.16 -17.51 9.89
N ARG A 354 -2.13 -17.68 8.56
CA ARG A 354 -1.41 -18.74 7.83
C ARG A 354 -0.03 -18.26 7.43
N ASP A 355 0.94 -19.16 7.43
CA ASP A 355 2.23 -18.90 6.80
C ASP A 355 2.09 -19.05 5.27
N LEU A 356 2.78 -18.19 4.52
CA LEU A 356 2.85 -18.26 3.05
C LEU A 356 4.32 -18.32 2.64
N CYS A 357 4.70 -19.30 1.82
CA CYS A 357 5.99 -19.33 1.15
C CYS A 357 5.78 -19.02 -0.33
N VAL A 358 6.51 -18.05 -0.86
CA VAL A 358 6.54 -17.73 -2.29
C VAL A 358 7.85 -18.24 -2.86
N LEU A 359 7.75 -19.09 -3.88
CA LEU A 359 8.86 -19.61 -4.65
C LEU A 359 8.79 -18.99 -6.05
N LEU A 360 9.59 -17.96 -6.29
CA LEU A 360 9.77 -17.41 -7.63
C LEU A 360 10.81 -18.29 -8.33
N PHE A 361 10.47 -18.86 -9.48
CA PHE A 361 11.36 -19.78 -10.18
C PHE A 361 11.54 -19.44 -11.66
N SER A 362 12.69 -19.80 -12.17
CA SER A 362 13.05 -19.88 -13.59
C SER A 362 14.04 -21.04 -13.70
N THR A 363 15.21 -20.88 -14.33
CA THR A 363 16.36 -21.78 -14.14
C THR A 363 17.07 -21.58 -12.80
N THR A 364 16.61 -20.62 -11.99
CA THR A 364 17.04 -20.37 -10.62
C THR A 364 15.82 -20.22 -9.72
N ILE A 365 16.01 -20.22 -8.40
CA ILE A 365 14.90 -20.08 -7.47
C ILE A 365 15.18 -19.04 -6.39
N GLN A 366 14.18 -18.20 -6.11
CA GLN A 366 14.16 -17.28 -4.99
C GLN A 366 12.99 -17.63 -4.06
N LYS A 367 13.34 -17.95 -2.81
CA LYS A 367 12.39 -18.32 -1.75
C LYS A 367 12.15 -17.14 -0.80
N GLU A 368 10.88 -16.83 -0.55
CA GLU A 368 10.45 -15.85 0.45
C GLU A 368 9.38 -16.44 1.37
N VAL A 369 9.57 -16.32 2.69
CA VAL A 369 8.65 -16.88 3.69
C VAL A 369 8.02 -15.75 4.50
N PHE A 370 6.69 -15.68 4.47
CA PHE A 370 5.88 -14.68 5.14
C PHE A 370 5.12 -15.32 6.31
N THR A 371 5.65 -15.13 7.50
CA THR A 371 5.03 -15.69 8.72
C THR A 371 3.70 -15.00 9.02
N LYS A 372 2.63 -15.78 9.23
CA LYS A 372 1.27 -15.32 9.49
C LYS A 372 0.80 -14.27 8.47
N GLY A 373 1.21 -14.41 7.21
CA GLY A 373 0.90 -13.49 6.11
C GLY A 373 1.38 -12.05 6.31
N LYS A 374 2.34 -11.82 7.21
CA LYS A 374 2.92 -10.49 7.41
C LYS A 374 4.05 -10.24 6.43
N ILE A 375 4.05 -9.05 5.84
CA ILE A 375 5.09 -8.56 4.94
C ILE A 375 5.58 -7.20 5.45
N THR A 376 6.90 -7.01 5.45
CA THR A 376 7.54 -5.73 5.77
C THR A 376 7.69 -4.85 4.53
N SER A 377 7.93 -3.56 4.72
CA SER A 377 8.21 -2.59 3.64
C SER A 377 9.37 -3.04 2.74
N ASN A 378 10.45 -3.56 3.30
CA ASN A 378 11.60 -4.07 2.55
C ASN A 378 11.30 -5.33 1.76
N GLU A 379 10.52 -6.25 2.32
CA GLU A 379 10.12 -7.48 1.62
C GLU A 379 9.14 -7.17 0.49
N LEU A 380 8.21 -6.24 0.70
CA LEU A 380 7.32 -5.74 -0.35
C LEU A 380 8.13 -5.13 -1.51
N ALA A 381 9.09 -4.26 -1.20
CA ALA A 381 9.97 -3.65 -2.19
C ALA A 381 10.77 -4.70 -2.97
N ARG A 382 11.30 -5.72 -2.28
CA ARG A 382 12.02 -6.82 -2.90
C ARG A 382 11.11 -7.64 -3.81
N LEU A 383 9.95 -8.05 -3.32
CA LEU A 383 8.96 -8.82 -4.08
C LEU A 383 8.54 -8.09 -5.37
N ALA A 384 8.30 -6.78 -5.29
CA ALA A 384 7.91 -5.95 -6.43
C ALA A 384 9.03 -5.79 -7.46
N ARG A 385 10.29 -5.69 -7.03
CA ARG A 385 11.45 -5.48 -7.91
C ARG A 385 12.00 -6.78 -8.51
N THR A 386 11.85 -7.91 -7.83
CA THR A 386 12.38 -9.20 -8.27
C THR A 386 11.63 -9.72 -9.51
N PHE A 387 12.41 -9.93 -10.57
CA PHE A 387 12.03 -10.73 -11.73
C PHE A 387 13.25 -11.53 -12.21
N LEU A 388 13.19 -12.86 -12.13
CA LEU A 388 14.35 -13.71 -12.45
C LEU A 388 14.68 -13.69 -13.95
N GLY A 389 13.69 -13.87 -14.81
CA GLY A 389 13.87 -14.07 -16.24
C GLY A 389 14.57 -15.39 -16.59
N GLY A 390 14.73 -15.64 -17.88
CA GLY A 390 15.37 -16.85 -18.42
C GLY A 390 14.37 -17.92 -18.85
N GLY A 391 14.80 -19.17 -18.79
CA GLY A 391 13.95 -20.34 -19.08
C GLY A 391 13.18 -20.83 -17.85
N THR A 392 12.48 -21.95 -18.00
CA THR A 392 11.60 -22.54 -16.99
C THR A 392 12.19 -23.88 -16.53
N ASP A 393 12.16 -24.15 -15.21
CA ASP A 393 12.56 -25.44 -14.63
C ASP A 393 11.55 -25.85 -13.55
N PHE A 394 10.63 -26.75 -13.92
CA PHE A 394 9.59 -27.27 -13.04
C PHE A 394 10.17 -28.19 -11.97
N THR A 395 11.18 -28.99 -12.34
CA THR A 395 11.80 -29.94 -11.41
C THR A 395 12.41 -29.19 -10.22
N LEU A 396 13.13 -28.10 -10.50
CA LEU A 396 13.70 -27.21 -9.49
C LEU A 396 12.64 -26.63 -8.55
N SER A 397 11.54 -26.12 -9.09
CA SER A 397 10.47 -25.53 -8.29
C SER A 397 9.74 -26.56 -7.43
N LEU A 398 9.43 -27.73 -7.98
CA LEU A 398 8.73 -28.80 -7.26
C LEU A 398 9.61 -29.41 -6.17
N GLN A 399 10.91 -29.55 -6.42
CA GLN A 399 11.87 -29.98 -5.41
C GLN A 399 11.95 -28.97 -4.25
N ALA A 400 12.04 -27.67 -4.56
CA ALA A 400 12.06 -26.65 -3.52
C ALA A 400 10.75 -26.59 -2.72
N ALA A 401 9.60 -26.86 -3.35
CA ALA A 401 8.33 -26.99 -2.64
C ALA A 401 8.36 -28.17 -1.65
N LEU A 402 8.91 -29.32 -2.05
CA LEU A 402 9.11 -30.45 -1.13
C LEU A 402 10.01 -30.09 0.04
N GLU A 403 11.14 -29.40 -0.21
CA GLU A 403 12.05 -28.94 0.85
C GLU A 403 11.35 -27.99 1.85
N VAL A 404 10.44 -27.15 1.36
CA VAL A 404 9.63 -26.28 2.22
C VAL A 404 8.66 -27.11 3.06
N ILE A 405 7.96 -28.09 2.47
CA ILE A 405 6.99 -28.97 3.16
C ILE A 405 7.66 -29.85 4.22
N GLU A 406 8.95 -30.14 4.08
CA GLU A 406 9.72 -30.84 5.11
C GLU A 406 9.91 -30.02 6.39
N ASP A 407 9.80 -28.69 6.32
CA ASP A 407 9.78 -27.83 7.49
C ASP A 407 8.49 -28.03 8.29
N SER A 408 8.62 -28.20 9.61
CA SER A 408 7.49 -28.37 10.54
C SER A 408 6.45 -27.24 10.46
N THR A 409 6.86 -26.04 10.08
CA THR A 409 5.97 -24.87 9.90
C THR A 409 5.06 -25.01 8.69
N PHE A 410 5.49 -25.74 7.65
CA PHE A 410 4.76 -25.95 6.40
C PHE A 410 4.08 -27.32 6.31
N ARG A 411 3.86 -27.98 7.45
CA ARG A 411 3.19 -29.27 7.51
C ARG A 411 1.73 -29.12 7.02
N HIS A 412 1.31 -29.99 6.09
CA HIS A 412 0.01 -29.91 5.40
C HIS A 412 -0.17 -28.62 4.59
N ALA A 413 0.91 -28.05 4.06
CA ALA A 413 0.80 -26.93 3.13
C ALA A 413 0.16 -27.39 1.81
N ASP A 414 -0.77 -26.62 1.26
CA ASP A 414 -1.18 -26.80 -0.14
C ASP A 414 -0.27 -25.98 -1.05
N VAL A 415 -0.02 -26.51 -2.25
CA VAL A 415 0.82 -25.89 -3.27
C VAL A 415 -0.06 -25.29 -4.35
N ILE A 416 0.16 -24.02 -4.66
CA ILE A 416 -0.36 -23.36 -5.86
C ILE A 416 0.80 -23.19 -6.82
N PHE A 417 0.68 -23.75 -8.02
CA PHE A 417 1.71 -23.70 -9.05
C PHE A 417 1.21 -22.88 -10.24
N VAL A 418 2.01 -21.93 -10.73
CA VAL A 418 1.61 -21.04 -11.83
C VAL A 418 2.70 -20.98 -12.88
N SER A 419 2.36 -21.28 -14.13
CA SER A 419 3.28 -21.25 -15.28
C SER A 419 2.53 -21.02 -16.59
N ASP A 420 3.20 -20.35 -17.54
CA ASP A 420 2.77 -20.23 -18.95
C ASP A 420 3.56 -21.10 -19.92
N GLY A 421 4.66 -21.71 -19.46
CA GLY A 421 5.59 -22.49 -20.27
C GLY A 421 5.41 -24.01 -20.17
N GLU A 422 6.08 -24.69 -21.08
CA GLU A 422 6.29 -26.14 -21.09
C GLU A 422 7.72 -26.44 -20.62
N ASP A 423 7.87 -27.41 -19.73
CA ASP A 423 9.16 -27.98 -19.33
C ASP A 423 9.03 -29.50 -19.25
N GLU A 424 10.12 -30.23 -19.44
CA GLU A 424 10.13 -31.68 -19.38
C GLU A 424 10.55 -32.16 -17.99
N ILE A 425 9.66 -32.91 -17.33
CA ILE A 425 9.97 -33.55 -16.05
C ILE A 425 10.25 -35.03 -16.29
N SER A 426 11.34 -35.54 -15.72
CA SER A 426 11.65 -36.97 -15.81
C SER A 426 10.59 -37.82 -15.11
N GLU A 427 10.21 -38.95 -15.72
CA GLU A 427 9.24 -39.90 -15.13
C GLU A 427 9.66 -40.37 -13.73
N SER A 428 10.96 -40.58 -13.51
CA SER A 428 11.51 -40.97 -12.20
C SER A 428 11.23 -39.93 -11.12
N PHE A 429 11.33 -38.65 -11.45
CA PHE A 429 11.04 -37.58 -10.50
C PHE A 429 9.54 -37.46 -10.23
N LEU A 430 8.69 -37.58 -11.26
CA LEU A 430 7.23 -37.54 -11.09
C LEU A 430 6.72 -38.64 -10.17
N ILE A 431 7.27 -39.85 -10.28
CA ILE A 431 6.93 -40.96 -9.38
C ILE A 431 7.33 -40.60 -7.95
N GLU A 432 8.56 -40.16 -7.71
CA GLU A 432 9.03 -39.77 -6.38
C GLU A 432 8.20 -38.62 -5.78
N PHE A 433 7.92 -37.59 -6.57
CA PHE A 433 7.13 -36.43 -6.16
C PHE A 433 5.71 -36.84 -5.75
N ASN A 434 5.04 -37.66 -6.57
CA ASN A 434 3.69 -38.13 -6.26
C ASN A 434 3.64 -39.08 -5.05
N GLU A 435 4.67 -39.89 -4.83
CA GLU A 435 4.81 -40.69 -3.61
C GLU A 435 4.95 -39.80 -2.38
N LYS A 436 5.82 -38.79 -2.43
CA LYS A 436 5.98 -37.81 -1.35
C LYS A 436 4.70 -37.01 -1.11
N LYS A 437 3.98 -36.63 -2.18
CA LYS A 437 2.68 -35.95 -2.12
C LYS A 437 1.66 -36.76 -1.31
N LYS A 438 1.54 -38.06 -1.61
CA LYS A 438 0.67 -38.98 -0.85
C LYS A 438 1.12 -39.16 0.60
N GLN A 439 2.41 -39.27 0.86
CA GLN A 439 2.95 -39.45 2.22
C GLN A 439 2.77 -38.22 3.10
N LYS A 440 2.84 -37.03 2.52
CA LYS A 440 2.76 -35.74 3.22
C LYS A 440 1.36 -35.12 3.20
N GLU A 441 0.43 -35.72 2.46
CA GLU A 441 -0.99 -35.33 2.37
C GLU A 441 -1.18 -33.85 1.99
N PHE A 442 -0.47 -33.39 0.95
CA PHE A 442 -0.68 -32.06 0.37
C PHE A 442 -1.30 -32.15 -1.02
N ASN A 443 -2.00 -31.09 -1.43
CA ASN A 443 -2.56 -30.97 -2.77
C ASN A 443 -1.80 -29.94 -3.60
N VAL A 444 -1.85 -30.11 -4.92
CA VAL A 444 -1.30 -29.16 -5.90
C VAL A 444 -2.44 -28.64 -6.78
N LEU A 445 -2.69 -27.34 -6.71
CA LEU A 445 -3.51 -26.60 -7.67
C LEU A 445 -2.59 -25.92 -8.68
N THR A 446 -2.75 -26.22 -9.97
CA THR A 446 -2.01 -25.52 -11.02
C THR A 446 -2.90 -24.53 -11.77
N LEU A 447 -2.45 -23.28 -11.86
CA LEU A 447 -2.99 -22.26 -12.75
C LEU A 447 -2.11 -22.22 -14.01
N ALA A 448 -2.61 -22.79 -15.09
CA ALA A 448 -1.89 -22.87 -16.35
C ALA A 448 -2.30 -21.71 -17.26
N ILE A 449 -1.33 -20.90 -17.66
CA ILE A 449 -1.54 -19.74 -18.51
C ILE A 449 -1.24 -20.16 -19.96
N GLY A 450 -2.27 -20.48 -20.73
CA GLY A 450 -2.12 -20.96 -22.10
C GLY A 450 -2.67 -22.38 -22.33
N LYS A 451 -2.15 -23.04 -23.38
CA LYS A 451 -2.79 -24.23 -23.97
C LYS A 451 -2.16 -25.56 -23.62
N ASP A 452 -0.86 -25.62 -23.34
CA ASP A 452 -0.22 -26.88 -22.99
C ASP A 452 -0.15 -27.04 -21.46
N THR A 453 -0.63 -28.19 -21.01
CA THR A 453 -0.76 -28.56 -19.60
C THR A 453 -0.43 -30.01 -19.33
N VAL A 454 0.00 -30.77 -20.33
CA VAL A 454 0.18 -32.22 -20.19
C VAL A 454 1.14 -32.55 -19.04
N VAL A 455 2.20 -31.77 -18.91
CA VAL A 455 3.18 -31.93 -17.83
C VAL A 455 2.60 -31.48 -16.49
N ALA A 456 1.87 -30.37 -16.44
CA ALA A 456 1.21 -29.89 -15.23
C ALA A 456 0.20 -30.90 -14.66
N GLU A 457 -0.58 -31.55 -15.51
CA GLU A 457 -1.54 -32.58 -15.13
C GLU A 457 -0.89 -33.80 -14.47
N SER A 458 0.38 -34.10 -14.78
CA SER A 458 1.08 -35.27 -14.27
C SER A 458 1.43 -35.22 -12.76
N PHE A 459 1.46 -34.02 -12.18
CA PHE A 459 1.76 -33.83 -10.74
C PHE A 459 0.64 -33.11 -9.98
N SER A 460 -0.31 -32.47 -10.68
CA SER A 460 -1.37 -31.65 -10.09
C SER A 460 -2.59 -32.48 -9.68
N ASP A 461 -3.27 -32.06 -8.61
CA ASP A 461 -4.57 -32.61 -8.23
C ASP A 461 -5.71 -31.90 -8.95
N ARG A 462 -5.50 -30.61 -9.28
CA ARG A 462 -6.41 -29.79 -10.09
C ARG A 462 -5.60 -28.89 -11.01
N VAL A 463 -5.99 -28.81 -12.28
CA VAL A 463 -5.42 -27.87 -13.25
C VAL A 463 -6.53 -26.95 -13.74
N LEU A 464 -6.27 -25.65 -13.75
CA LEU A 464 -7.18 -24.62 -14.24
C LEU A 464 -6.47 -23.84 -15.34
N HIS A 465 -7.07 -23.82 -16.52
CA HIS A 465 -6.60 -22.97 -17.61
C HIS A 465 -7.11 -21.56 -17.39
N ILE A 466 -6.19 -20.61 -17.42
CA ILE A 466 -6.47 -19.19 -17.29
C ILE A 466 -5.82 -18.42 -18.43
N THR A 467 -6.41 -17.29 -18.83
CA THR A 467 -5.76 -16.38 -19.79
C THR A 467 -4.71 -15.51 -19.12
N ASP A 468 -5.00 -15.07 -17.90
CA ASP A 468 -4.18 -14.24 -17.04
C ASP A 468 -4.66 -14.38 -15.58
N PHE A 469 -4.08 -13.61 -14.65
CA PHE A 469 -4.44 -13.66 -13.23
C PHE A 469 -5.80 -13.01 -12.89
N ASP A 470 -6.46 -12.37 -13.86
CA ASP A 470 -7.77 -11.72 -13.70
C ASP A 470 -8.91 -12.55 -14.28
N ASP A 471 -8.62 -13.76 -14.73
CA ASP A 471 -9.61 -14.76 -15.12
C ASP A 471 -10.30 -15.37 -13.88
N GLU A 472 -11.60 -15.67 -13.99
CA GLU A 472 -12.39 -16.28 -12.92
C GLU A 472 -11.81 -17.61 -12.43
N GLY A 473 -11.17 -18.36 -13.32
CA GLY A 473 -10.48 -19.61 -12.98
C GLY A 473 -9.36 -19.39 -11.95
N SER A 474 -8.62 -18.29 -12.05
CA SER A 474 -7.50 -17.99 -11.13
C SER A 474 -8.00 -17.76 -9.69
N PHE A 475 -9.21 -17.21 -9.54
CA PHE A 475 -9.78 -16.82 -8.25
C PHE A 475 -10.14 -18.01 -7.36
N ILE A 476 -10.16 -19.23 -7.91
CA ILE A 476 -10.30 -20.47 -7.12
C ILE A 476 -9.13 -20.61 -6.14
N ALA A 477 -7.95 -20.07 -6.46
CA ALA A 477 -6.82 -20.08 -5.53
C ALA A 477 -7.09 -19.26 -4.26
N PHE A 478 -8.02 -18.31 -4.29
CA PHE A 478 -8.45 -17.56 -3.10
C PHE A 478 -9.40 -18.34 -2.20
N GLU A 479 -9.85 -19.53 -2.59
CA GLU A 479 -10.75 -20.38 -1.79
C GLU A 479 -10.00 -21.38 -0.89
N ILE A 480 -8.71 -21.59 -1.15
CA ILE A 480 -7.80 -22.52 -0.45
C ILE A 480 -7.57 -22.12 1.02
#